data_AF-A0A7Y5PX64-F1
#
_entry.id   AF-A0A7Y5PX64-F1
#
_cell.length_a   1.000
_cell.length_b   1.000
_cell.length_c   1.000
_cell.angle_alpha   90.00
_cell.angle_beta   90.00
_cell.angle_gamma   90.00
#
_symmetry.space_group_name_H-M   'P 1'
#
loop_
_entity.id
_entity.type
_entity.pdbx_description
1 polymer ?
#
loop_
_entity_poly.entity_id
_entity_poly.type
_entity_poly.pdbx_seq_one_letter_code
_entity_poly.pdbx_strand_id
1 'polypeptide(L)'
;MGLLQVVGVGVAALVVAVGARAQSGVGSSWSDDFERADGPLGAGWSVLTGSWGVSGNRGAHLSTAPNEIAFFDAAQARYTDASVQLDVFCLNQGSQYSGVAIGVGGADTILVKVQDQDGLPGFSHIGLLHRTGATSWNTWNGSGTGIAALSAHFDAARLTVSFPDADTIRVELDTNFDGAAEQVYSRTGVAALAANLGTGFGVAAWGSTARFDNFKVTPEDIASYCDAGVTWNGCAAQLSATSAPRLGGVGSCQLVVDAVEGQRSGLIFYGLEAQWTPWCVSGGTSHLCVSSPLARTPVQSSGGSSGACDGTLSLDWNAFLLSNPETLGAPFSAGQSVYLQAWFSDPTACRGSSLSTALRLTCVP
;
A
#
# COMPACT_ATOMS: atom_id res chain seq x y z
N MET A 1 47.90 -38.23 45.74
CA MET A 1 47.35 -38.56 44.41
C MET A 1 45.87 -38.89 44.60
N GLY A 2 44.99 -38.17 43.91
CA GLY A 2 43.54 -38.35 44.01
C GLY A 2 42.82 -37.05 43.65
N LEU A 3 42.89 -36.65 42.38
CA LEU A 3 42.21 -35.48 41.84
C LEU A 3 40.69 -35.68 41.90
N LEU A 4 40.00 -34.69 42.47
CA LEU A 4 38.56 -34.54 42.47
C LEU A 4 38.13 -34.00 41.09
N GLN A 5 37.43 -34.82 40.30
CA GLN A 5 36.95 -34.44 38.97
C GLN A 5 35.52 -33.91 39.07
N VAL A 6 35.34 -32.59 38.93
CA VAL A 6 34.04 -31.92 38.84
C VAL A 6 33.60 -31.98 37.38
N VAL A 7 32.53 -32.73 37.09
CA VAL A 7 31.88 -32.74 35.76
C VAL A 7 30.91 -31.57 35.70
N GLY A 8 31.23 -30.58 34.88
CA GLY A 8 30.38 -29.42 34.62
C GLY A 8 29.16 -29.81 33.78
N VAL A 9 27.97 -29.44 34.26
CA VAL A 9 26.72 -29.52 33.50
C VAL A 9 26.69 -28.35 32.53
N GLY A 10 26.83 -28.65 31.23
CA GLY A 10 26.69 -27.66 30.16
C GLY A 10 25.25 -27.18 30.06
N VAL A 11 25.04 -25.87 30.24
CA VAL A 11 23.76 -25.22 29.96
C VAL A 11 23.62 -25.12 28.44
N ALA A 12 22.74 -25.93 27.86
CA ALA A 12 22.36 -25.80 26.47
C ALA A 12 21.53 -24.51 26.31
N ALA A 13 22.09 -23.53 25.61
CA ALA A 13 21.36 -22.34 25.18
C ALA A 13 20.28 -22.77 24.19
N LEU A 14 19.02 -22.64 24.60
CA LEU A 14 17.86 -22.78 23.73
C LEU A 14 17.84 -21.58 22.77
N VAL A 15 18.38 -21.78 21.57
CA VAL A 15 18.23 -20.83 20.45
C VAL A 15 16.76 -20.92 19.99
N VAL A 16 15.96 -19.94 20.38
CA VAL A 16 14.61 -19.77 19.84
C VAL A 16 14.77 -19.25 18.40
N ALA A 17 14.64 -20.14 17.43
CA ALA A 17 14.49 -19.75 16.03
C ALA A 17 13.14 -19.02 15.89
N VAL A 18 13.18 -17.70 15.73
CA VAL A 18 12.00 -16.92 15.31
C VAL A 18 11.81 -17.20 13.83
N GLY A 19 11.07 -18.27 13.52
CA GLY A 19 10.61 -18.54 12.16
C GLY A 19 9.63 -17.45 11.71
N ALA A 20 9.74 -17.05 10.44
CA ALA A 20 8.85 -16.10 9.77
C ALA A 20 7.39 -16.37 10.15
N ARG A 21 6.79 -15.45 10.93
CA ARG A 21 5.37 -15.53 11.25
C ARG A 21 4.59 -14.95 10.08
N ALA A 22 4.16 -15.81 9.17
CA ALA A 22 3.05 -15.47 8.28
C ALA A 22 1.77 -15.40 9.14
N GLN A 23 1.46 -14.21 9.65
CA GLN A 23 0.10 -13.93 10.13
C GLN A 23 -0.77 -13.83 8.89
N SER A 24 -1.71 -14.74 8.72
CA SER A 24 -2.76 -14.66 7.71
C SER A 24 -4.05 -14.18 8.40
N GLY A 25 -4.17 -12.86 8.53
CA GLY A 25 -5.44 -12.19 8.79
C GLY A 25 -5.82 -11.40 7.55
N VAL A 26 -7.11 -11.20 7.28
CA VAL A 26 -7.51 -10.19 6.30
C VAL A 26 -6.99 -8.84 6.80
N GLY A 27 -6.06 -8.21 6.07
CA GLY A 27 -5.37 -6.98 6.49
C GLY A 27 -4.04 -7.18 7.25
N SER A 28 -3.47 -8.38 7.32
CA SER A 28 -2.13 -8.58 7.89
C SER A 28 -1.03 -8.20 6.91
N SER A 29 -0.09 -7.35 7.32
CA SER A 29 1.13 -7.09 6.54
C SER A 29 1.99 -8.34 6.42
N TRP A 30 2.67 -8.49 5.29
CA TRP A 30 3.70 -9.50 5.07
C TRP A 30 5.06 -8.86 5.29
N SER A 31 5.96 -9.50 6.06
CA SER A 31 7.28 -8.93 6.30
C SER A 31 8.37 -9.97 6.48
N ASP A 32 9.60 -9.55 6.21
CA ASP A 32 10.82 -10.26 6.51
C ASP A 32 11.90 -9.27 6.97
N ASP A 33 12.43 -9.48 8.17
CA ASP A 33 13.46 -8.66 8.81
C ASP A 33 14.88 -9.20 8.55
N PHE A 34 15.03 -10.34 7.89
CA PHE A 34 16.33 -10.98 7.60
C PHE A 34 17.27 -11.15 8.82
N GLU A 35 16.77 -11.04 10.06
CA GLU A 35 17.54 -11.09 11.31
C GLU A 35 17.87 -12.55 11.68
N ARG A 36 18.63 -13.19 10.80
CA ARG A 36 19.04 -14.60 10.90
C ARG A 36 20.45 -14.81 10.35
N ALA A 37 21.02 -15.97 10.66
CA ALA A 37 22.37 -16.33 10.24
C ALA A 37 22.53 -16.34 8.71
N ASP A 38 23.76 -16.08 8.27
CA ASP A 38 24.16 -16.11 6.86
C ASP A 38 23.73 -17.42 6.18
N GLY A 39 23.12 -17.30 5.01
CA GLY A 39 22.54 -18.45 4.31
C GLY A 39 21.53 -18.06 3.24
N PRO A 40 20.66 -18.99 2.81
CA PRO A 40 19.58 -18.69 1.87
C PRO A 40 18.61 -17.64 2.41
N LEU A 41 17.88 -16.94 1.53
CA LEU A 41 16.82 -16.00 1.93
C LEU A 41 15.76 -16.66 2.83
N GLY A 42 15.51 -17.96 2.67
CA GLY A 42 14.55 -18.72 3.48
C GLY A 42 13.34 -19.17 2.67
N ALA A 43 12.52 -20.03 3.27
CA ALA A 43 11.45 -20.75 2.56
C ALA A 43 10.25 -19.87 2.13
N GLY A 44 10.18 -18.61 2.56
CA GLY A 44 9.16 -17.66 2.10
C GLY A 44 9.54 -16.89 0.84
N TRP A 45 10.76 -17.11 0.32
CA TRP A 45 11.27 -16.43 -0.87
C TRP A 45 11.49 -17.40 -2.01
N SER A 46 10.94 -17.05 -3.16
CA SER A 46 11.24 -17.69 -4.43
C SER A 46 12.18 -16.81 -5.24
N VAL A 47 13.30 -17.39 -5.67
CA VAL A 47 14.25 -16.72 -6.54
C VAL A 47 13.79 -16.87 -7.98
N LEU A 48 13.43 -15.76 -8.62
CA LEU A 48 13.04 -15.76 -10.03
C LEU A 48 14.28 -15.75 -10.93
N THR A 49 15.25 -14.91 -10.60
CA THR A 49 16.57 -14.87 -11.24
C THR A 49 17.63 -14.59 -10.19
N GLY A 50 18.83 -15.15 -10.38
CA GLY A 50 20.00 -14.77 -9.62
C GLY A 50 20.39 -15.58 -8.43
N SER A 51 21.29 -15.01 -7.63
CA SER A 51 21.78 -15.59 -6.38
C SER A 51 21.53 -14.64 -5.23
N TRP A 52 20.81 -15.13 -4.22
CA TRP A 52 20.33 -14.33 -3.10
C TRP A 52 20.57 -15.05 -1.78
N GLY A 53 20.71 -14.29 -0.70
CA GLY A 53 20.85 -14.85 0.63
C GLY A 53 20.71 -13.80 1.73
N VAL A 54 20.86 -14.25 2.96
CA VAL A 54 21.11 -13.40 4.11
C VAL A 54 22.61 -13.32 4.33
N SER A 55 23.13 -12.12 4.57
CA SER A 55 24.53 -11.86 4.90
C SER A 55 24.64 -10.70 5.88
N GLY A 56 25.20 -10.96 7.06
CA GLY A 56 25.35 -9.98 8.13
C GLY A 56 24.01 -9.44 8.61
N ASN A 57 23.04 -10.34 8.85
CA ASN A 57 21.66 -10.03 9.24
C ASN A 57 20.90 -9.13 8.25
N ARG A 58 21.24 -9.20 6.97
CA ARG A 58 20.54 -8.43 5.92
C ARG A 58 20.29 -9.29 4.71
N GLY A 59 19.22 -8.99 3.99
CA GLY A 59 19.03 -9.48 2.64
C GLY A 59 20.16 -9.01 1.72
N ALA A 60 20.67 -9.92 0.90
CA ALA A 60 21.81 -9.70 0.05
C ALA A 60 21.58 -10.29 -1.34
N HIS A 61 21.91 -9.48 -2.34
CA HIS A 61 22.17 -9.97 -3.68
C HIS A 61 23.63 -10.42 -3.77
N LEU A 62 23.86 -11.66 -4.21
CA LEU A 62 25.16 -12.34 -4.12
C LEU A 62 25.84 -12.51 -5.47
N SER A 63 25.17 -12.12 -6.56
CA SER A 63 25.66 -12.29 -7.93
C SER A 63 26.12 -10.95 -8.53
N THR A 64 26.86 -11.04 -9.65
CA THR A 64 27.23 -9.89 -10.48
C THR A 64 26.30 -9.69 -11.68
N ALA A 65 25.37 -10.61 -11.91
CA ALA A 65 24.44 -10.51 -13.02
C ALA A 65 23.46 -9.34 -12.80
N PRO A 66 23.06 -8.66 -13.89
CA PRO A 66 22.17 -7.52 -13.79
C PRO A 66 20.71 -7.94 -13.63
N ASN A 67 19.93 -7.10 -12.95
CA ASN A 67 18.47 -7.11 -13.02
C ASN A 67 17.81 -8.38 -12.48
N GLU A 68 18.30 -8.83 -11.33
CA GLU A 68 17.82 -10.05 -10.70
C GLU A 68 16.64 -9.76 -9.78
N ILE A 69 15.76 -10.74 -9.58
CA ILE A 69 14.59 -10.62 -8.70
C ILE A 69 14.44 -11.85 -7.80
N ALA A 70 14.16 -11.60 -6.51
CA ALA A 70 13.55 -12.57 -5.61
C ALA A 70 12.18 -12.04 -5.17
N PHE A 71 11.17 -12.89 -5.07
CA PHE A 71 9.82 -12.49 -4.65
C PHE A 71 9.39 -13.22 -3.39
N PHE A 72 8.59 -12.54 -2.57
CA PHE A 72 8.12 -13.07 -1.30
C PHE A 72 6.78 -13.77 -1.53
N ASP A 73 6.77 -15.10 -1.43
CA ASP A 73 5.68 -15.96 -1.91
C ASP A 73 4.32 -15.57 -1.30
N ALA A 74 4.33 -15.23 -0.01
CA ALA A 74 3.13 -14.89 0.74
C ALA A 74 2.56 -13.50 0.41
N ALA A 75 3.38 -12.56 -0.07
CA ALA A 75 2.94 -11.19 -0.33
C ALA A 75 2.22 -11.09 -1.68
N GLN A 76 0.89 -11.17 -1.62
CA GLN A 76 0.01 -11.12 -2.80
C GLN A 76 -1.09 -10.08 -2.60
N ALA A 77 -1.07 -9.00 -3.38
CA ALA A 77 -2.11 -7.97 -3.41
C ALA A 77 -2.10 -7.26 -4.77
N ARG A 78 -3.23 -6.63 -5.16
CA ARG A 78 -3.20 -5.68 -6.29
C ARG A 78 -2.30 -4.51 -5.89
N TYR A 79 -1.57 -3.94 -6.84
CA TYR A 79 -0.67 -2.82 -6.54
C TYR A 79 -1.42 -1.61 -5.95
N THR A 80 -2.67 -1.38 -6.35
CA THR A 80 -3.54 -0.32 -5.81
C THR A 80 -3.94 -0.55 -4.35
N ASP A 81 -3.83 -1.78 -3.86
CA ASP A 81 -4.35 -2.20 -2.56
C ASP A 81 -3.20 -2.48 -1.59
N ALA A 82 -1.98 -2.01 -1.87
CA ALA A 82 -0.84 -2.23 -1.01
C ALA A 82 0.25 -1.16 -1.17
N SER A 83 0.94 -0.91 -0.06
CA SER A 83 2.26 -0.27 -0.06
C SER A 83 3.34 -1.31 0.19
N VAL A 84 4.54 -1.07 -0.35
CA VAL A 84 5.72 -1.90 -0.11
C VAL A 84 6.85 -1.04 0.44
N GLN A 85 7.54 -1.56 1.44
CA GLN A 85 8.66 -0.94 2.12
C GLN A 85 9.89 -1.85 2.02
N LEU A 86 11.06 -1.24 1.87
CA LEU A 86 12.36 -1.90 1.92
C LEU A 86 13.39 -0.94 2.50
N ASP A 87 14.13 -1.35 3.52
CA ASP A 87 15.29 -0.61 3.96
C ASP A 87 16.46 -0.98 3.02
N VAL A 88 17.15 0.01 2.45
CA VAL A 88 18.18 -0.16 1.42
C VAL A 88 19.50 0.43 1.89
N PHE A 89 20.61 -0.23 1.54
CA PHE A 89 21.94 0.17 2.01
C PHE A 89 22.98 0.15 0.88
N CYS A 90 23.73 1.24 0.77
CA CYS A 90 24.91 1.38 -0.07
C CYS A 90 26.17 1.19 0.80
N LEU A 91 26.69 -0.04 0.86
CA LEU A 91 27.82 -0.35 1.76
C LEU A 91 29.20 -0.03 1.17
N ASN A 92 29.29 0.11 -0.16
CA ASN A 92 30.53 0.36 -0.88
C ASN A 92 30.21 1.23 -2.10
N GLN A 93 31.20 1.97 -2.58
CA GLN A 93 31.11 2.66 -3.86
C GLN A 93 31.13 1.65 -5.01
N GLY A 94 30.27 1.84 -6.00
CA GLY A 94 30.23 1.06 -7.22
C GLY A 94 28.82 1.00 -7.79
N SER A 95 28.70 0.84 -9.11
CA SER A 95 27.40 0.79 -9.77
C SER A 95 26.56 -0.39 -9.27
N GLN A 96 25.61 -0.10 -8.37
CA GLN A 96 24.73 -1.07 -7.73
C GLN A 96 23.37 -0.45 -7.46
N TYR A 97 22.34 -1.29 -7.33
CA TYR A 97 21.05 -0.83 -6.83
C TYR A 97 20.37 -1.89 -5.97
N SER A 98 19.50 -1.39 -5.08
CA SER A 98 18.50 -2.17 -4.38
C SER A 98 17.14 -1.50 -4.57
N GLY A 99 16.07 -2.29 -4.62
CA GLY A 99 14.74 -1.80 -4.88
C GLY A 99 13.67 -2.85 -4.73
N VAL A 100 12.43 -2.43 -4.91
CA VAL A 100 11.25 -3.29 -4.84
C VAL A 100 10.75 -3.64 -6.24
N ALA A 101 10.27 -4.87 -6.39
CA ALA A 101 9.57 -5.36 -7.57
C ALA A 101 8.08 -5.50 -7.25
N ILE A 102 7.22 -4.90 -8.08
CA ILE A 102 5.76 -4.83 -7.85
C ILE A 102 5.04 -5.40 -9.07
N GLY A 103 3.98 -6.19 -8.83
CA GLY A 103 3.23 -6.85 -9.88
C GLY A 103 3.93 -8.09 -10.44
N VAL A 104 4.78 -8.74 -9.64
CA VAL A 104 5.47 -9.98 -10.01
C VAL A 104 4.44 -11.08 -10.29
N GLY A 105 4.74 -11.95 -11.28
CA GLY A 105 3.85 -13.03 -11.72
C GLY A 105 2.88 -12.63 -12.84
N GLY A 106 2.85 -11.36 -13.22
CA GLY A 106 2.17 -10.87 -14.42
C GLY A 106 3.03 -10.96 -15.68
N ALA A 107 2.48 -10.45 -16.78
CA ALA A 107 3.21 -10.23 -18.04
C ALA A 107 4.09 -8.97 -17.98
N ASP A 108 3.87 -8.09 -17.00
CA ASP A 108 4.73 -6.94 -16.69
C ASP A 108 5.11 -6.93 -15.19
N THR A 109 6.13 -6.16 -14.83
CA THR A 109 6.59 -5.96 -13.45
C THR A 109 7.21 -4.58 -13.34
N ILE A 110 6.84 -3.81 -12.30
CA ILE A 110 7.43 -2.50 -12.00
C ILE A 110 8.64 -2.68 -11.10
N LEU A 111 9.69 -1.91 -11.37
CA LEU A 111 10.86 -1.73 -10.50
C LEU A 111 10.88 -0.30 -9.97
N VAL A 112 10.96 -0.16 -8.65
CA VAL A 112 11.39 1.08 -8.01
C VAL A 112 12.69 0.82 -7.27
N LYS A 113 13.75 1.56 -7.59
CA LYS A 113 15.09 1.35 -7.04
C LYS A 113 15.78 2.65 -6.66
N VAL A 114 16.77 2.52 -5.78
CA VAL A 114 17.80 3.54 -5.56
C VAL A 114 19.14 2.98 -6.02
N GLN A 115 19.95 3.83 -6.65
CA GLN A 115 21.14 3.40 -7.38
C GLN A 115 22.34 4.31 -7.08
N ASP A 116 23.48 3.70 -6.79
CA ASP A 116 24.80 4.33 -6.84
C ASP A 116 25.24 4.32 -8.31
N GLN A 117 25.45 5.50 -8.90
CA GLN A 117 25.73 5.62 -10.34
C GLN A 117 26.79 6.68 -10.69
N ASP A 118 27.00 7.71 -9.88
CA ASP A 118 27.84 8.85 -10.22
C ASP A 118 29.25 8.79 -9.61
N GLY A 119 29.57 7.71 -8.89
CA GLY A 119 30.91 7.47 -8.34
C GLY A 119 31.22 8.26 -7.07
N LEU A 120 30.24 8.94 -6.49
CA LEU A 120 30.32 9.52 -5.16
C LEU A 120 29.81 8.51 -4.11
N PRO A 121 30.12 8.68 -2.81
CA PRO A 121 29.53 7.86 -1.76
C PRO A 121 27.99 7.91 -1.78
N GLY A 122 27.37 6.76 -1.53
CA GLY A 122 25.93 6.61 -1.34
C GLY A 122 25.14 6.38 -2.62
N PHE A 123 23.82 6.23 -2.47
CA PHE A 123 22.89 6.27 -3.59
C PHE A 123 22.76 7.69 -4.11
N SER A 124 22.78 7.85 -5.44
CA SER A 124 22.67 9.16 -6.10
C SER A 124 21.49 9.27 -7.07
N HIS A 125 20.83 8.15 -7.40
CA HIS A 125 19.73 8.11 -8.36
C HIS A 125 18.55 7.30 -7.87
N ILE A 126 17.35 7.68 -8.31
CA ILE A 126 16.12 6.90 -8.20
C ILE A 126 15.72 6.40 -9.59
N GLY A 127 15.33 5.14 -9.67
CA GLY A 127 14.85 4.50 -10.89
C GLY A 127 13.42 4.02 -10.75
N LEU A 128 12.57 4.36 -11.71
CA LEU A 128 11.26 3.78 -11.92
C LEU A 128 11.27 3.18 -13.33
N LEU A 129 11.18 1.85 -13.40
CA LEU A 129 11.23 1.10 -14.65
C LEU A 129 10.16 0.02 -14.66
N HIS A 130 9.95 -0.63 -15.80
CA HIS A 130 9.08 -1.80 -15.88
C HIS A 130 9.68 -2.85 -16.82
N ARG A 131 9.18 -4.09 -16.83
CA ARG A 131 9.68 -5.12 -17.73
C ARG A 131 8.59 -6.12 -18.10
N THR A 132 8.59 -6.51 -19.37
CA THR A 132 7.73 -7.58 -19.90
C THR A 132 8.47 -8.91 -20.12
N GLY A 133 9.76 -8.97 -19.75
CA GLY A 133 10.61 -10.15 -19.92
C GLY A 133 11.66 -10.27 -18.82
N ALA A 134 12.39 -11.39 -18.80
CA ALA A 134 13.25 -11.75 -17.67
C ALA A 134 14.56 -10.95 -17.55
N THR A 135 15.05 -10.35 -18.65
CA THR A 135 16.47 -9.94 -18.75
C THR A 135 16.72 -8.42 -18.80
N SER A 136 15.70 -7.60 -19.08
CA SER A 136 15.90 -6.15 -19.28
C SER A 136 14.75 -5.32 -18.73
N TRP A 137 15.11 -4.20 -18.12
CA TRP A 137 14.17 -3.15 -17.73
C TRP A 137 13.95 -2.17 -18.88
N ASN A 138 12.70 -1.92 -19.20
CA ASN A 138 12.26 -0.89 -20.14
C ASN A 138 12.20 0.47 -19.44
N THR A 139 12.42 1.54 -20.20
CA THR A 139 12.23 2.90 -19.73
C THR A 139 10.78 3.12 -19.30
N TRP A 140 10.58 3.89 -18.22
CA TRP A 140 9.25 4.36 -17.82
C TRP A 140 8.56 5.08 -18.97
N ASN A 141 7.33 4.70 -19.26
CA ASN A 141 6.51 5.27 -20.34
C ASN A 141 5.56 6.39 -19.88
N GLY A 142 5.47 6.62 -18.56
CA GLY A 142 4.64 7.68 -17.98
C GLY A 142 5.32 9.04 -17.91
N SER A 143 4.92 9.87 -16.94
CA SER A 143 5.58 11.17 -16.75
C SER A 143 7.04 11.04 -16.29
N GLY A 144 7.83 12.09 -16.47
CA GLY A 144 9.23 12.17 -16.02
C GLY A 144 10.20 11.23 -16.76
N THR A 145 11.42 11.10 -16.23
CA THR A 145 12.41 10.14 -16.71
C THR A 145 12.38 8.88 -15.84
N GLY A 146 12.65 7.72 -16.46
CA GLY A 146 12.74 6.45 -15.73
C GLY A 146 13.93 6.34 -14.77
N ILE A 147 14.94 7.19 -14.93
CA ILE A 147 16.02 7.36 -13.94
C ILE A 147 16.22 8.87 -13.73
N ALA A 148 16.31 9.30 -12.49
CA ALA A 148 16.52 10.69 -12.11
C ALA A 148 17.53 10.78 -10.95
N ALA A 149 18.26 11.90 -10.87
CA ALA A 149 19.12 12.19 -9.74
C ALA A 149 18.28 12.40 -8.46
N LEU A 150 18.81 11.94 -7.33
CA LEU A 150 18.26 12.20 -6.01
C LEU A 150 18.48 13.67 -5.62
N SER A 151 17.66 14.20 -4.70
CA SER A 151 17.84 15.59 -4.23
C SER A 151 19.05 15.71 -3.29
N ALA A 152 19.40 14.62 -2.62
CA ALA A 152 20.62 14.46 -1.83
C ALA A 152 21.06 12.99 -1.83
N HIS A 153 22.37 12.77 -1.69
CA HIS A 153 22.94 11.43 -1.54
C HIS A 153 22.64 10.87 -0.15
N PHE A 154 22.53 9.55 -0.04
CA PHE A 154 22.41 8.85 1.23
C PHE A 154 23.00 7.45 1.16
N ASP A 155 23.52 6.96 2.29
CA ASP A 155 24.07 5.60 2.39
C ASP A 155 22.99 4.57 2.75
N ALA A 156 21.91 5.00 3.41
CA ALA A 156 20.78 4.15 3.73
C ALA A 156 19.47 4.94 3.72
N ALA A 157 18.37 4.26 3.41
CA ALA A 157 17.03 4.81 3.53
C ALA A 157 16.01 3.71 3.70
N ARG A 158 14.85 4.07 4.23
CA ARG A 158 13.60 3.33 4.06
C ARG A 158 12.93 3.79 2.78
N LEU A 159 12.91 2.90 1.79
CA LEU A 159 12.18 3.07 0.54
C LEU A 159 10.74 2.60 0.73
N THR A 160 9.77 3.50 0.66
CA THR A 160 8.34 3.17 0.65
C THR A 160 7.73 3.50 -0.70
N VAL A 161 7.03 2.55 -1.29
CA VAL A 161 6.30 2.69 -2.56
C VAL A 161 4.82 2.46 -2.32
N SER A 162 4.00 3.36 -2.85
CA SER A 162 2.55 3.34 -2.75
C SER A 162 1.90 3.89 -4.01
N PHE A 163 0.59 3.70 -4.15
CA PHE A 163 -0.17 4.11 -5.32
C PHE A 163 -1.36 4.96 -4.88
N PRO A 164 -1.22 6.30 -4.85
CA PRO A 164 -2.30 7.19 -4.40
C PRO A 164 -3.59 7.09 -5.23
N ASP A 165 -3.47 6.58 -6.45
CA ASP A 165 -4.54 6.24 -7.38
C ASP A 165 -4.04 5.13 -8.35
N ALA A 166 -4.88 4.70 -9.29
CA ALA A 166 -4.55 3.61 -10.20
C ALA A 166 -3.42 3.94 -11.21
N ASP A 167 -3.12 5.21 -11.48
CA ASP A 167 -2.13 5.63 -12.48
C ASP A 167 -0.85 6.22 -11.87
N THR A 168 -0.92 6.72 -10.63
CA THR A 168 0.18 7.39 -9.94
C THR A 168 0.92 6.42 -9.04
N ILE A 169 2.23 6.31 -9.22
CA ILE A 169 3.16 5.71 -8.27
C ILE A 169 3.84 6.81 -7.45
N ARG A 170 3.93 6.60 -6.14
CA ARG A 170 4.60 7.50 -5.20
C ARG A 170 5.69 6.75 -4.45
N VAL A 171 6.86 7.37 -4.38
CA VAL A 171 8.05 6.86 -3.72
C VAL A 171 8.48 7.83 -2.64
N GLU A 172 8.69 7.31 -1.44
CA GLU A 172 9.15 8.03 -0.27
C GLU A 172 10.49 7.44 0.18
N LEU A 173 11.46 8.31 0.46
CA LEU A 173 12.77 7.95 1.00
C LEU A 173 12.92 8.64 2.36
N ASP A 174 12.88 7.84 3.42
CA ASP A 174 13.18 8.24 4.80
C ASP A 174 14.63 7.81 5.10
N THR A 175 15.57 8.76 5.04
CA THR A 175 17.02 8.52 5.11
C THR A 175 17.55 8.53 6.55
N ASN A 176 16.75 8.97 7.51
CA ASN A 176 17.12 9.03 8.92
C ASN A 176 16.35 8.01 9.80
N PHE A 177 15.39 7.29 9.21
CA PHE A 177 14.53 6.28 9.82
C PHE A 177 13.62 6.81 10.95
N ASP A 178 13.21 8.08 10.89
CA ASP A 178 12.32 8.70 11.88
C ASP A 178 10.83 8.57 11.55
N GLY A 179 10.50 7.99 10.39
CA GLY A 179 9.13 7.81 9.89
C GLY A 179 8.63 8.96 9.01
N ALA A 180 9.41 10.01 8.79
CA ALA A 180 9.14 11.07 7.83
C ALA A 180 10.08 10.97 6.62
N ALA A 181 9.54 11.15 5.41
CA ALA A 181 10.36 11.07 4.20
C ALA A 181 11.09 12.40 3.91
N GLU A 182 12.41 12.37 3.76
CA GLU A 182 13.21 13.51 3.29
C GLU A 182 13.04 13.76 1.80
N GLN A 183 12.80 12.71 1.01
CA GLN A 183 12.65 12.83 -0.44
C GLN A 183 11.39 12.10 -0.90
N VAL A 184 10.59 12.78 -1.72
CA VAL A 184 9.34 12.25 -2.27
C VAL A 184 9.33 12.42 -3.77
N TYR A 185 9.04 11.34 -4.49
CA TYR A 185 8.95 11.31 -5.94
C TYR A 185 7.59 10.73 -6.35
N SER A 186 6.99 11.27 -7.40
CA SER A 186 5.78 10.70 -7.99
C SER A 186 5.90 10.65 -9.51
N ARG A 187 5.27 9.64 -10.11
CA ARG A 187 5.15 9.47 -11.56
C ARG A 187 3.76 8.91 -11.89
N THR A 188 3.24 9.31 -13.03
CA THR A 188 2.03 8.73 -13.64
C THR A 188 2.40 7.65 -14.65
N GLY A 189 1.44 6.96 -15.26
CA GLY A 189 1.65 5.96 -16.31
C GLY A 189 1.50 4.50 -15.86
N VAL A 190 1.20 4.25 -14.58
CA VAL A 190 0.97 2.89 -14.06
C VAL A 190 -0.24 2.25 -14.74
N ALA A 191 -1.28 3.02 -15.06
CA ALA A 191 -2.52 2.50 -15.64
C ALA A 191 -2.28 1.85 -17.02
N ALA A 192 -1.25 2.28 -17.76
CA ALA A 192 -0.86 1.66 -19.02
C ALA A 192 -0.26 0.25 -18.86
N LEU A 193 0.24 -0.07 -17.65
CA LEU A 193 0.83 -1.36 -17.30
C LEU A 193 -0.15 -2.25 -16.52
N ALA A 194 -1.13 -1.64 -15.84
CA ALA A 194 -1.99 -2.26 -14.83
C ALA A 194 -2.61 -3.59 -15.25
N ALA A 195 -3.10 -3.70 -16.49
CA ALA A 195 -3.73 -4.93 -17.00
C ALA A 195 -2.76 -6.12 -17.12
N ASN A 196 -1.45 -5.86 -17.14
CA ASN A 196 -0.40 -6.88 -17.30
C ASN A 196 0.34 -7.17 -15.98
N LEU A 197 0.08 -6.42 -14.91
CA LEU A 197 0.71 -6.64 -13.61
C LEU A 197 0.09 -7.86 -12.91
N GLY A 198 0.94 -8.62 -12.23
CA GLY A 198 0.52 -9.65 -11.28
C GLY A 198 0.18 -9.07 -9.90
N THR A 199 0.12 -9.94 -8.90
CA THR A 199 -0.15 -9.56 -7.50
C THR A 199 1.07 -9.72 -6.59
N GLY A 200 2.18 -10.26 -7.10
CA GLY A 200 3.35 -10.55 -6.30
C GLY A 200 4.21 -9.32 -6.02
N PHE A 201 4.89 -9.34 -4.88
CA PHE A 201 5.87 -8.35 -4.48
C PHE A 201 7.23 -9.01 -4.19
N GLY A 202 8.31 -8.26 -4.38
CA GLY A 202 9.65 -8.77 -4.17
C GLY A 202 10.71 -7.68 -4.10
N VAL A 203 11.95 -8.12 -4.17
CA VAL A 203 13.15 -7.27 -4.19
C VAL A 203 13.86 -7.48 -5.53
N ALA A 204 14.36 -6.39 -6.09
CA ALA A 204 15.21 -6.41 -7.26
C ALA A 204 16.52 -5.70 -6.96
N ALA A 205 17.63 -6.26 -7.46
CA ALA A 205 18.95 -5.76 -7.15
C ALA A 205 19.91 -5.95 -8.32
N TRP A 206 21.01 -5.20 -8.25
CA TRP A 206 22.18 -5.39 -9.10
C TRP A 206 23.43 -5.04 -8.30
N GLY A 207 24.50 -5.81 -8.55
CA GLY A 207 25.77 -5.72 -7.83
C GLY A 207 25.81 -6.67 -6.64
N SER A 208 26.95 -7.30 -6.40
CA SER A 208 27.15 -8.27 -5.31
C SER A 208 27.21 -7.64 -3.91
N THR A 209 27.23 -6.31 -3.85
CA THR A 209 27.26 -5.50 -2.64
C THR A 209 25.91 -4.91 -2.27
N ALA A 210 24.88 -5.09 -3.10
CA ALA A 210 23.53 -4.62 -2.82
C ALA A 210 22.99 -5.31 -1.56
N ARG A 211 22.52 -4.50 -0.61
CA ARG A 211 21.97 -4.94 0.67
C ARG A 211 20.65 -4.27 0.95
N PHE A 212 19.76 -5.03 1.56
CA PHE A 212 18.42 -4.60 1.90
C PHE A 212 17.95 -5.29 3.17
N ASP A 213 16.93 -4.73 3.80
CA ASP A 213 16.41 -5.21 5.06
C ASP A 213 14.94 -4.79 5.26
N ASN A 214 14.28 -5.31 6.29
CA ASN A 214 12.92 -4.93 6.70
C ASN A 214 11.93 -4.85 5.53
N PHE A 215 11.93 -5.87 4.66
CA PHE A 215 10.95 -5.95 3.58
C PHE A 215 9.56 -6.07 4.18
N LYS A 216 8.64 -5.21 3.77
CA LYS A 216 7.26 -5.24 4.25
C LYS A 216 6.29 -4.84 3.16
N VAL A 217 5.25 -5.65 2.96
CA VAL A 217 4.09 -5.30 2.14
C VAL A 217 2.90 -5.12 3.07
N THR A 218 2.32 -3.93 3.07
CA THR A 218 1.17 -3.60 3.89
C THR A 218 -0.04 -3.44 2.97
N PRO A 219 -1.02 -4.36 3.02
CA PRO A 219 -2.30 -4.14 2.36
C PRO A 219 -2.90 -2.80 2.79
N GLU A 220 -3.23 -1.96 1.83
CA GLU A 220 -4.13 -0.83 2.02
C GLU A 220 -5.54 -1.41 2.02
N ASP A 221 -6.10 -1.61 3.22
CA ASP A 221 -7.40 -2.26 3.36
C ASP A 221 -8.53 -1.26 3.04
N ILE A 222 -8.81 -1.15 1.74
CA ILE A 222 -9.98 -0.51 1.16
C ILE A 222 -10.93 -1.63 0.72
N ALA A 223 -11.97 -1.88 1.49
CA ALA A 223 -12.92 -2.94 1.19
C ALA A 223 -14.32 -2.36 1.00
N SER A 224 -14.86 -2.47 -0.22
CA SER A 224 -16.29 -2.23 -0.42
C SER A 224 -17.07 -3.37 0.22
N TYR A 225 -18.12 -3.01 0.95
CA TYR A 225 -19.09 -3.94 1.51
C TYR A 225 -20.46 -3.28 1.43
N CYS A 226 -21.54 -4.02 1.66
CA CYS A 226 -22.90 -3.53 1.47
C CYS A 226 -23.32 -3.33 0.02
N ASP A 227 -24.52 -3.78 -0.30
CA ASP A 227 -25.12 -3.55 -1.60
C ASP A 227 -25.68 -2.12 -1.66
N ALA A 228 -25.51 -1.47 -2.81
CA ALA A 228 -26.12 -0.16 -3.05
C ALA A 228 -27.64 -0.28 -3.07
N GLY A 229 -28.33 0.72 -2.51
CA GLY A 229 -29.72 0.93 -2.82
C GLY A 229 -29.90 1.32 -4.29
N VAL A 230 -31.04 0.97 -4.85
CA VAL A 230 -31.47 1.40 -6.18
C VAL A 230 -32.46 2.53 -6.02
N THR A 231 -32.15 3.69 -6.58
CA THR A 231 -33.07 4.84 -6.59
C THR A 231 -34.31 4.54 -7.41
N TRP A 232 -35.34 5.39 -7.27
CA TRP A 232 -36.51 5.31 -8.13
C TRP A 232 -36.20 5.37 -9.63
N ASN A 233 -35.19 6.16 -10.00
CA ASN A 233 -34.73 6.29 -11.39
C ASN A 233 -33.68 5.23 -11.79
N GLY A 234 -33.48 4.19 -10.97
CA GLY A 234 -32.65 3.04 -11.30
C GLY A 234 -31.15 3.23 -11.03
N CYS A 235 -30.75 4.28 -10.31
CA CYS A 235 -29.35 4.53 -10.00
C CYS A 235 -28.87 3.71 -8.80
N ALA A 236 -27.70 3.08 -8.92
CA ALA A 236 -27.09 2.26 -7.87
C ALA A 236 -25.73 2.85 -7.49
N ALA A 237 -25.75 3.83 -6.57
CA ALA A 237 -24.57 4.63 -6.24
C ALA A 237 -23.44 3.79 -5.62
N GLN A 238 -22.21 3.97 -6.11
CA GLN A 238 -21.03 3.21 -5.67
C GLN A 238 -20.06 4.14 -4.95
N LEU A 239 -19.73 3.83 -3.69
CA LEU A 239 -18.68 4.53 -2.94
C LEU A 239 -17.34 3.82 -3.12
N SER A 240 -16.32 4.58 -3.49
CA SER A 240 -14.93 4.13 -3.63
C SER A 240 -13.96 5.13 -3.00
N ALA A 241 -12.71 4.70 -2.78
CA ALA A 241 -11.60 5.55 -2.38
C ALA A 241 -10.40 5.33 -3.31
N THR A 242 -9.59 6.36 -3.53
CA THR A 242 -8.36 6.25 -4.33
C THR A 242 -7.21 5.59 -3.57
N SER A 243 -7.18 5.71 -2.25
CA SER A 243 -6.13 5.21 -1.36
C SER A 243 -6.62 5.05 0.07
N ALA A 244 -5.85 4.39 0.93
CA ALA A 244 -6.13 4.36 2.36
C ALA A 244 -5.80 5.72 3.02
N PRO A 245 -6.54 6.12 4.07
CA PRO A 245 -6.30 7.37 4.77
C PRO A 245 -4.99 7.32 5.57
N ARG A 246 -4.20 8.40 5.51
CA ARG A 246 -2.87 8.49 6.14
C ARG A 246 -2.91 9.37 7.38
N LEU A 247 -2.32 8.93 8.49
CA LEU A 247 -2.38 9.66 9.76
C LEU A 247 -1.65 11.01 9.72
N GLY A 248 -0.59 11.12 8.93
CA GLY A 248 0.13 12.39 8.72
C GLY A 248 -0.63 13.39 7.82
N GLY A 249 -1.78 13.01 7.25
CA GLY A 249 -2.51 13.84 6.29
C GLY A 249 -1.76 14.08 4.96
N VAL A 250 -0.66 13.35 4.73
CA VAL A 250 0.15 13.45 3.51
C VAL A 250 -0.54 12.65 2.40
N GLY A 251 -0.71 13.27 1.24
CA GLY A 251 -1.44 12.69 0.11
C GLY A 251 -2.96 12.82 0.23
N SER A 252 -3.67 12.50 -0.84
CA SER A 252 -5.13 12.55 -0.92
C SER A 252 -5.73 11.15 -0.73
N CYS A 253 -6.71 11.03 0.16
CA CYS A 253 -7.62 9.89 0.23
C CYS A 253 -8.96 10.35 -0.34
N GLN A 254 -9.08 10.31 -1.67
CA GLN A 254 -10.25 10.85 -2.36
C GLN A 254 -11.38 9.82 -2.35
N LEU A 255 -12.46 10.16 -1.65
CA LEU A 255 -13.71 9.42 -1.67
C LEU A 255 -14.55 9.91 -2.84
N VAL A 256 -15.07 8.97 -3.63
CA VAL A 256 -15.95 9.26 -4.76
C VAL A 256 -17.18 8.37 -4.67
N VAL A 257 -18.34 9.00 -4.76
CA VAL A 257 -19.63 8.33 -4.92
C VAL A 257 -20.10 8.59 -6.35
N ASP A 258 -20.04 7.57 -7.20
CA ASP A 258 -20.48 7.64 -8.58
C ASP A 258 -21.88 7.05 -8.76
N ALA A 259 -22.48 7.29 -9.93
CA ALA A 259 -23.82 6.84 -10.29
C ALA A 259 -24.89 7.28 -9.27
N VAL A 260 -24.69 8.46 -8.67
CA VAL A 260 -25.73 9.14 -7.89
C VAL A 260 -26.72 9.74 -8.89
N GLU A 261 -27.99 9.82 -8.50
CA GLU A 261 -28.95 10.56 -9.31
C GLU A 261 -28.54 12.04 -9.40
N GLY A 262 -28.62 12.63 -10.59
CA GLY A 262 -28.31 14.04 -10.80
C GLY A 262 -29.29 14.97 -10.06
N GLN A 263 -28.79 16.14 -9.68
CA GLN A 263 -29.49 17.21 -8.97
C GLN A 263 -30.08 16.75 -7.64
N ARG A 264 -29.28 15.99 -6.88
CA ARG A 264 -29.60 15.54 -5.52
C ARG A 264 -28.67 16.19 -4.51
N SER A 265 -29.18 16.33 -3.29
CA SER A 265 -28.37 16.73 -2.15
C SER A 265 -27.91 15.47 -1.43
N GLY A 266 -26.63 15.39 -1.09
CA GLY A 266 -26.07 14.24 -0.41
C GLY A 266 -24.90 14.58 0.49
N LEU A 267 -24.46 13.59 1.26
CA LEU A 267 -23.28 13.67 2.12
C LEU A 267 -22.69 12.28 2.28
N ILE A 268 -21.42 12.22 2.68
CA ILE A 268 -20.80 11.00 3.17
C ILE A 268 -20.91 11.03 4.70
N PHE A 269 -21.24 9.89 5.29
CA PHE A 269 -21.23 9.72 6.74
C PHE A 269 -20.40 8.49 7.09
N TYR A 270 -19.95 8.43 8.34
CA TYR A 270 -19.08 7.36 8.77
C TYR A 270 -19.24 7.02 10.26
N GLY A 271 -18.71 5.86 10.63
CA GLY A 271 -18.68 5.31 11.99
C GLY A 271 -17.47 4.40 12.17
N LEU A 272 -17.32 3.83 13.37
CA LEU A 272 -16.16 3.01 13.74
C LEU A 272 -16.44 1.50 13.68
N GLU A 273 -17.67 1.11 13.40
CA GLU A 273 -18.09 -0.29 13.25
C GLU A 273 -19.02 -0.45 12.05
N ALA A 274 -18.99 -1.63 11.42
CA ALA A 274 -19.94 -2.01 10.40
C ALA A 274 -21.30 -2.36 11.01
N GLN A 275 -22.36 -2.15 10.25
CA GLN A 275 -23.71 -2.61 10.55
C GLN A 275 -24.30 -3.26 9.29
N TRP A 276 -25.41 -3.98 9.45
CA TRP A 276 -26.26 -4.37 8.33
C TRP A 276 -27.71 -4.26 8.77
N THR A 277 -28.41 -3.21 8.38
CA THR A 277 -29.82 -3.04 8.72
C THR A 277 -30.57 -2.46 7.54
N PRO A 278 -31.72 -3.03 7.14
CA PRO A 278 -32.56 -2.43 6.11
C PRO A 278 -32.81 -0.95 6.42
N TRP A 279 -32.57 -0.07 5.44
CA TRP A 279 -32.76 1.37 5.65
C TRP A 279 -34.22 1.70 5.96
N CYS A 280 -35.13 0.89 5.45
CA CYS A 280 -36.52 0.95 5.80
C CYS A 280 -37.21 -0.41 5.83
N VAL A 281 -38.32 -0.46 6.56
CA VAL A 281 -39.10 -1.69 6.79
C VAL A 281 -40.10 -2.00 5.67
N SER A 282 -40.38 -1.05 4.77
CA SER A 282 -41.48 -1.12 3.81
C SER A 282 -41.05 -1.24 2.33
N GLY A 283 -39.94 -1.93 2.05
CA GLY A 283 -39.61 -2.35 0.68
C GLY A 283 -38.64 -1.46 -0.11
N GLY A 284 -37.63 -0.87 0.55
CA GLY A 284 -36.46 -0.32 -0.13
C GLY A 284 -35.34 -1.36 -0.30
N THR A 285 -34.44 -1.14 -1.26
CA THR A 285 -33.24 -1.98 -1.47
C THR A 285 -32.01 -1.49 -0.69
N SER A 286 -32.06 -0.28 -0.14
CA SER A 286 -30.96 0.31 0.62
C SER A 286 -30.79 -0.35 2.01
N HIS A 287 -29.54 -0.51 2.42
CA HIS A 287 -29.15 -0.95 3.77
C HIS A 287 -28.28 0.12 4.44
N LEU A 288 -28.57 0.43 5.71
CA LEU A 288 -27.64 1.16 6.56
C LEU A 288 -26.55 0.21 6.99
N CYS A 289 -25.33 0.52 6.57
CA CYS A 289 -24.18 -0.36 6.73
C CYS A 289 -23.11 0.15 7.68
N VAL A 290 -23.34 1.31 8.29
CA VAL A 290 -22.44 1.93 9.27
C VAL A 290 -23.14 2.01 10.62
N SER A 291 -22.48 1.53 11.68
CA SER A 291 -23.01 1.54 13.04
C SER A 291 -22.86 2.91 13.70
N SER A 292 -23.79 3.24 14.61
CA SER A 292 -23.68 4.43 15.46
C SER A 292 -22.55 4.28 16.51
N PRO A 293 -21.91 5.37 16.97
CA PRO A 293 -22.16 6.78 16.61
C PRO A 293 -21.75 7.11 15.17
N LEU A 294 -22.45 8.07 14.56
CA LEU A 294 -22.19 8.51 13.20
C LEU A 294 -21.69 9.95 13.19
N ALA A 295 -20.65 10.22 12.40
CA ALA A 295 -20.24 11.55 12.01
C ALA A 295 -20.58 11.81 10.54
N ARG A 296 -20.80 13.08 10.19
CA ARG A 296 -21.27 13.49 8.86
C ARG A 296 -20.32 14.51 8.26
N THR A 297 -20.10 14.40 6.96
CA THR A 297 -19.34 15.37 6.19
C THR A 297 -20.26 16.51 5.76
N PRO A 298 -19.72 17.64 5.24
CA PRO A 298 -20.54 18.68 4.65
C PRO A 298 -21.46 18.16 3.55
N VAL A 299 -22.63 18.78 3.43
CA VAL A 299 -23.61 18.49 2.37
C VAL A 299 -23.09 18.99 1.03
N GLN A 300 -23.29 18.18 -0.01
CA GLN A 300 -22.88 18.45 -1.39
C GLN A 300 -24.07 18.32 -2.34
N SER A 301 -23.94 18.91 -3.52
CA SER A 301 -24.82 18.66 -4.67
C SER A 301 -24.19 17.59 -5.55
N SER A 302 -24.98 16.65 -6.04
CA SER A 302 -24.48 15.61 -6.96
C SER A 302 -24.16 16.12 -8.37
N GLY A 303 -24.53 17.37 -8.71
CA GLY A 303 -24.39 17.85 -10.09
C GLY A 303 -25.25 17.05 -11.07
N GLY A 304 -24.79 16.83 -12.31
CA GLY A 304 -25.48 15.96 -13.28
C GLY A 304 -26.87 16.43 -13.73
N SER A 305 -27.58 15.53 -14.40
CA SER A 305 -28.91 15.74 -15.00
C SER A 305 -30.00 15.10 -14.15
N SER A 306 -31.09 15.83 -13.86
CA SER A 306 -32.21 15.31 -13.08
C SER A 306 -32.76 14.01 -13.70
N GLY A 307 -32.88 12.96 -12.89
CA GLY A 307 -33.36 11.63 -13.31
C GLY A 307 -32.33 10.75 -14.02
N ALA A 308 -31.11 11.25 -14.27
CA ALA A 308 -30.01 10.44 -14.79
C ALA A 308 -29.06 10.00 -13.67
N CYS A 309 -28.30 8.93 -13.92
CA CYS A 309 -27.29 8.39 -12.99
C CYS A 309 -25.88 8.92 -13.31
N ASP A 310 -25.79 10.22 -13.57
CA ASP A 310 -24.56 10.94 -13.95
C ASP A 310 -24.09 11.92 -12.86
N GLY A 311 -24.71 11.87 -11.67
CA GLY A 311 -24.31 12.66 -10.52
C GLY A 311 -23.16 12.01 -9.72
N THR A 312 -22.36 12.86 -9.07
CA THR A 312 -21.21 12.44 -8.26
C THR A 312 -21.12 13.21 -6.95
N LEU A 313 -20.66 12.57 -5.87
CA LEU A 313 -20.28 13.22 -4.60
C LEU A 313 -18.81 12.93 -4.34
N SER A 314 -18.06 13.89 -3.79
CA SER A 314 -16.61 13.78 -3.71
C SER A 314 -16.06 14.42 -2.44
N LEU A 315 -15.16 13.74 -1.74
CA LEU A 315 -14.54 14.24 -0.51
C LEU A 315 -13.10 13.78 -0.37
N ASP A 316 -12.17 14.71 -0.18
CA ASP A 316 -10.84 14.35 0.31
C ASP A 316 -10.92 14.09 1.82
N TRP A 317 -10.84 12.80 2.19
CA TRP A 317 -10.96 12.36 3.56
C TRP A 317 -9.81 12.87 4.46
N ASN A 318 -8.58 12.94 3.94
CA ASN A 318 -7.45 13.43 4.71
C ASN A 318 -7.61 14.93 5.01
N ALA A 319 -8.03 15.72 4.00
CA ALA A 319 -8.34 17.13 4.20
C ALA A 319 -9.52 17.34 5.18
N PHE A 320 -10.53 16.46 5.13
CA PHE A 320 -11.63 16.47 6.09
C PHE A 320 -11.13 16.22 7.53
N LEU A 321 -10.30 15.20 7.77
CA LEU A 321 -9.77 14.91 9.09
C LEU A 321 -8.91 16.06 9.63
N LEU A 322 -8.04 16.64 8.80
CA LEU A 322 -7.18 17.77 9.17
C LEU A 322 -7.99 19.02 9.56
N SER A 323 -9.11 19.27 8.88
CA SER A 323 -10.00 20.41 9.16
C SER A 323 -11.01 20.16 10.28
N ASN A 324 -11.16 18.91 10.73
CA ASN A 324 -12.13 18.51 11.76
C ASN A 324 -11.46 17.64 12.84
N PRO A 325 -10.51 18.18 13.62
CA PRO A 325 -9.71 17.41 14.58
C PRO A 325 -10.52 16.79 15.74
N GLU A 326 -11.75 17.26 15.97
CA GLU A 326 -12.66 16.75 17.00
C GLU A 326 -13.69 15.74 16.43
N THR A 327 -13.54 15.33 15.18
CA THR A 327 -14.47 14.39 14.56
C THR A 327 -14.41 13.01 15.22
N LEU A 328 -15.47 12.22 15.06
CA LEU A 328 -15.56 10.88 15.63
C LEU A 328 -14.33 10.03 15.26
N GLY A 329 -13.68 9.45 16.27
CA GLY A 329 -12.50 8.59 16.10
C GLY A 329 -11.16 9.31 16.08
N ALA A 330 -11.12 10.65 16.06
CA ALA A 330 -9.87 11.41 16.10
C ALA A 330 -9.29 11.47 17.54
N PRO A 331 -7.95 11.38 17.71
CA PRO A 331 -6.97 11.08 16.66
C PRO A 331 -7.04 9.61 16.23
N PHE A 332 -6.97 9.37 14.92
CA PHE A 332 -6.91 8.02 14.37
C PHE A 332 -5.54 7.39 14.66
N SER A 333 -5.51 6.07 14.81
CA SER A 333 -4.29 5.27 14.97
C SER A 333 -4.04 4.38 13.75
N ALA A 334 -2.79 3.97 13.52
CA ALA A 334 -2.47 3.08 12.42
C ALA A 334 -3.15 1.73 12.64
N GLY A 335 -3.75 1.18 11.58
CA GLY A 335 -4.58 -0.03 11.65
C GLY A 335 -6.01 0.19 12.13
N GLN A 336 -6.41 1.40 12.52
CA GLN A 336 -7.80 1.70 12.88
C GLN A 336 -8.66 1.74 11.63
N SER A 337 -9.76 0.99 11.62
CA SER A 337 -10.73 1.03 10.53
C SER A 337 -11.80 2.10 10.74
N VAL A 338 -12.24 2.69 9.64
CA VAL A 338 -13.39 3.58 9.54
C VAL A 338 -14.34 3.06 8.46
N TYR A 339 -15.63 3.16 8.73
CA TYR A 339 -16.70 2.62 7.89
C TYR A 339 -17.52 3.77 7.35
N LEU A 340 -17.58 3.91 6.03
CA LEU A 340 -18.21 5.03 5.35
C LEU A 340 -19.36 4.57 4.45
N GLN A 341 -20.35 5.42 4.30
CA GLN A 341 -21.45 5.25 3.35
C GLN A 341 -21.97 6.62 2.93
N ALA A 342 -22.51 6.73 1.72
CA ALA A 342 -23.14 7.96 1.25
C ALA A 342 -24.65 7.91 1.47
N TRP A 343 -25.19 9.06 1.88
CA TRP A 343 -26.62 9.32 1.91
C TRP A 343 -26.94 10.40 0.88
N PHE A 344 -28.05 10.26 0.18
CA PHE A 344 -28.53 11.30 -0.73
C PHE A 344 -30.06 11.28 -0.86
N SER A 345 -30.62 12.42 -1.25
CA SER A 345 -32.07 12.58 -1.40
C SER A 345 -32.60 11.77 -2.58
N ASP A 346 -33.70 11.05 -2.35
CA ASP A 346 -34.52 10.37 -3.37
C ASP A 346 -35.96 10.44 -2.86
N PRO A 347 -36.73 11.49 -3.24
CA PRO A 347 -38.04 11.77 -2.66
C PRO A 347 -39.04 10.62 -2.78
N THR A 348 -38.88 9.78 -3.80
CA THR A 348 -39.73 8.63 -4.13
C THR A 348 -39.28 7.34 -3.44
N ALA A 349 -38.02 7.25 -3.03
CA ALA A 349 -37.55 6.13 -2.24
C ALA A 349 -38.06 6.19 -0.80
N CYS A 350 -37.89 5.05 -0.15
CA CYS A 350 -38.23 4.89 1.25
C CYS A 350 -37.47 5.90 2.12
N ARG A 351 -38.18 6.59 3.03
CA ARG A 351 -37.62 7.70 3.83
C ARG A 351 -37.05 8.86 3.00
N GLY A 352 -37.50 9.03 1.75
CA GLY A 352 -37.07 10.14 0.90
C GLY A 352 -35.58 10.15 0.57
N SER A 353 -34.91 9.00 0.67
CA SER A 353 -33.47 8.88 0.47
C SER A 353 -33.04 7.49 0.03
N SER A 354 -31.84 7.44 -0.55
CA SER A 354 -31.13 6.19 -0.86
C SER A 354 -29.71 6.23 -0.27
N LEU A 355 -29.09 5.06 -0.21
CA LEU A 355 -27.74 4.85 0.32
C LEU A 355 -26.88 4.15 -0.75
N SER A 356 -25.61 4.55 -0.84
CA SER A 356 -24.62 3.87 -1.69
C SER A 356 -24.21 2.50 -1.12
N THR A 357 -23.31 1.79 -1.83
CA THR A 357 -22.44 0.81 -1.17
C THR A 357 -21.68 1.46 -0.01
N ALA A 358 -21.13 0.64 0.89
CA ALA A 358 -20.30 1.10 1.99
C ALA A 358 -18.82 0.76 1.73
N LEU A 359 -17.95 1.44 2.44
CA LEU A 359 -16.50 1.29 2.32
C LEU A 359 -15.88 1.17 3.71
N ARG A 360 -15.03 0.15 3.90
CA ARG A 360 -14.11 0.08 5.04
C ARG A 360 -12.77 0.63 4.56
N LEU A 361 -12.24 1.59 5.29
CA LEU A 361 -10.88 2.08 5.12
C LEU A 361 -10.11 1.79 6.40
N THR A 362 -8.86 1.35 6.27
CA THR A 362 -7.96 1.20 7.42
C THR A 362 -6.87 2.25 7.35
N CYS A 363 -6.74 3.05 8.42
CA CYS A 363 -5.73 4.09 8.52
C CYS A 363 -4.32 3.51 8.44
N VAL A 364 -3.50 4.05 7.54
CA VAL A 364 -2.09 3.70 7.41
C VAL A 364 -1.23 4.84 7.99
N PRO A 365 0.02 4.55 8.41
CA PRO A 365 0.94 5.56 8.93
C PRO A 365 1.03 6.83 8.07
#